data_AF-A0A5M4B3R6-F1
#
_entry.id   AF-A0A5M4B3R6-F1
#
_cell.length_a   1.000
_cell.length_b   1.000
_cell.length_c   1.000
_cell.angle_alpha   90.00
_cell.angle_beta   90.00
_cell.angle_gamma   90.00
#
_symmetry.space_group_name_H-M   'P 1'
#
loop_
_entity.id
_entity.type
_entity.pdbx_description
1 polymer ?
#
loop_
_entity_poly.entity_id
_entity_poly.type
_entity_poly.pdbx_seq_one_letter_code
_entity_poly.pdbx_strand_id
1 'polypeptide(L)'
;MAQSTLKQITAGECENPKVFESFRNNTKVVKYVAADGTILELGDTLVMGKPSGLVTSTENNVETLNGVTEAKSQTKRDFVTITMGKPLGNPKFIKSEAFAKANMQGEKVIISEMRLYHKGSKKKPLALTILLGEPNGRAFGLHKYMTISDYEKSVLTGEIKSLNTPLTREEAIAKLKESKDLLDLGVITKEEYSKRKQHLTPIILKK
;
A
#
# COMPACT_ATOMS: atom_id res chain seq x y z
N MET A 1 6.42 8.13 31.44
CA MET A 1 6.56 9.37 30.63
C MET A 1 6.08 9.07 29.22
N ALA A 2 5.03 9.79 28.83
CA ALA A 2 4.16 9.48 27.69
C ALA A 2 4.77 9.96 26.37
N GLN A 3 4.91 9.04 25.43
CA GLN A 3 4.97 9.39 24.01
C GLN A 3 4.20 8.30 23.25
N SER A 4 2.89 8.24 23.50
CA SER A 4 2.02 7.23 22.87
C SER A 4 1.58 7.64 21.46
N THR A 5 1.68 8.93 21.12
CA THR A 5 1.21 9.50 19.85
C THR A 5 2.21 10.52 19.34
N LEU A 6 2.67 10.31 18.11
CA LEU A 6 3.55 11.18 17.35
C LEU A 6 2.71 11.96 16.32
N LYS A 7 2.96 13.27 16.21
CA LYS A 7 2.21 14.11 15.28
C LYS A 7 2.56 13.80 13.82
N GLN A 8 3.85 13.70 13.51
CA GLN A 8 4.34 13.45 12.16
C GLN A 8 5.65 12.67 12.18
N ILE A 9 5.87 11.83 11.17
CA ILE A 9 7.17 11.26 10.82
C ILE A 9 7.27 11.05 9.31
N THR A 10 8.49 10.93 8.80
CA THR A 10 8.79 10.64 7.40
C THR A 10 9.39 9.23 7.23
N ALA A 11 9.30 8.69 6.01
CA ALA A 11 9.97 7.43 5.65
C ALA A 11 11.48 7.49 5.89
N GLY A 12 12.12 8.61 5.56
CA GLY A 12 13.56 8.81 5.77
C GLY A 12 13.97 8.79 7.24
N GLU A 13 13.15 9.36 8.12
CA GLU A 13 13.37 9.28 9.58
C GLU A 13 13.23 7.86 10.12
N CYS A 14 12.34 7.05 9.54
CA CYS A 14 12.16 5.65 9.93
C CYS A 14 13.39 4.77 9.65
N GLU A 15 14.23 5.18 8.70
CA GLU A 15 15.47 4.50 8.29
C GLU A 15 16.74 5.09 8.95
N ASN A 16 16.64 6.25 9.62
CA ASN A 16 17.77 6.87 10.32
C ASN A 16 18.00 6.26 11.72
N PRO A 17 19.14 5.60 12.00
CA PRO A 17 19.40 4.95 13.29
C PRO A 17 19.29 5.85 14.51
N LYS A 18 19.76 7.10 14.40
CA LYS A 18 19.69 8.07 15.51
C LYS A 18 18.24 8.41 15.88
N VAL A 19 17.34 8.27 14.92
CA VAL A 19 15.92 8.59 15.06
C VAL A 19 15.15 7.33 15.46
N PHE A 20 15.23 6.26 14.67
CA PHE A 20 14.42 5.06 14.91
C PHE A 20 14.71 4.39 16.25
N GLU A 21 15.96 4.36 16.73
CA GLU A 21 16.32 3.71 18.00
C GLU A 21 15.72 4.42 19.23
N SER A 22 15.31 5.68 19.08
CA SER A 22 14.64 6.43 20.14
C SER A 22 13.17 6.03 20.33
N PHE A 23 12.55 5.47 19.28
CA PHE A 23 11.13 5.10 19.31
C PHE A 23 10.89 3.75 19.98
N ARG A 24 9.64 3.55 20.40
CA ARG A 24 9.14 2.27 20.88
C ARG A 24 8.25 1.66 19.82
N ASN A 25 8.15 0.33 19.82
CA ASN A 25 7.10 -0.35 19.06
C ASN A 25 5.72 0.16 19.47
N ASN A 26 4.76 0.07 18.54
CA ASN A 26 3.38 0.47 18.78
C ASN A 26 3.22 1.99 19.06
N THR A 27 4.13 2.81 18.52
CA THR A 27 4.00 4.27 18.58
C THR A 27 2.94 4.70 17.57
N LYS A 28 1.86 5.37 18.02
CA LYS A 28 0.83 5.89 17.11
C LYS A 28 1.33 7.10 16.34
N VAL A 29 0.88 7.25 15.12
CA VAL A 29 1.23 8.39 14.26
C VAL A 29 -0.04 9.00 13.68
N VAL A 30 -0.14 10.32 13.67
CA VAL A 30 -1.29 11.03 13.07
C VAL A 30 -1.05 11.33 11.59
N LYS A 31 0.19 11.67 11.23
CA LYS A 31 0.60 12.02 9.87
C LYS A 31 1.89 11.32 9.46
N TYR A 32 1.93 10.76 8.26
CA TYR A 32 3.12 10.11 7.73
C TYR A 32 3.45 10.65 6.33
N VAL A 33 4.72 10.92 6.07
CA VAL A 33 5.21 11.28 4.73
C VAL A 33 6.00 10.12 4.16
N ALA A 34 5.43 9.47 3.15
CA ALA A 34 6.01 8.30 2.49
C ALA A 34 7.21 8.64 1.62
N ALA A 35 7.96 7.62 1.21
CA ALA A 35 9.16 7.80 0.40
C ALA A 35 8.87 8.42 -0.98
N ASP A 36 7.68 8.16 -1.53
CA ASP A 36 7.17 8.75 -2.78
C ASP A 36 6.62 10.18 -2.61
N GLY A 37 6.70 10.74 -1.40
CA GLY A 37 6.16 12.06 -1.05
C GLY A 37 4.66 12.06 -0.76
N THR A 38 3.98 10.91 -0.81
CA THR A 38 2.58 10.79 -0.40
C THR A 38 2.45 11.17 1.07
N ILE A 39 1.49 12.02 1.37
CA ILE A 39 1.11 12.37 2.74
C ILE A 39 -0.09 11.51 3.12
N LEU A 40 0.01 10.82 4.26
CA LEU A 40 -1.04 9.99 4.83
C LEU A 40 -1.53 10.60 6.14
N GLU A 41 -2.83 10.76 6.26
CA GLU A 41 -3.54 11.18 7.46
C GLU A 41 -4.68 10.21 7.80
N LEU A 42 -5.13 10.23 9.05
CA LEU A 42 -6.25 9.39 9.48
C LEU A 42 -7.52 9.81 8.74
N GLY A 43 -8.25 8.83 8.19
CA GLY A 43 -9.43 9.06 7.37
C GLY A 43 -9.15 9.11 5.86
N ASP A 44 -7.88 9.18 5.44
CA ASP A 44 -7.53 9.14 4.02
C ASP A 44 -7.97 7.82 3.37
N THR A 45 -8.33 7.91 2.09
CA THR A 45 -8.71 6.75 1.29
C THR A 45 -7.51 6.23 0.49
N LEU A 46 -7.27 4.94 0.59
CA LEU A 46 -6.34 4.18 -0.24
C LEU A 46 -7.11 3.24 -1.15
N VAL A 47 -6.45 2.75 -2.20
CA VAL A 47 -6.99 1.74 -3.11
C VAL A 47 -6.14 0.50 -3.05
N MET A 48 -6.79 -0.65 -2.90
CA MET A 48 -6.13 -1.94 -3.04
C MET A 48 -5.67 -2.15 -4.47
N GLY A 49 -4.37 -2.27 -4.66
CA GLY A 49 -3.73 -2.43 -5.96
C GLY A 49 -3.74 -3.89 -6.43
N LYS A 50 -2.66 -4.31 -7.10
CA LYS A 50 -2.56 -5.67 -7.65
C LYS A 50 -1.94 -6.60 -6.59
N PRO A 51 -2.50 -7.79 -6.35
CA PRO A 51 -1.89 -8.76 -5.45
C PRO A 51 -0.52 -9.20 -5.99
N SER A 52 0.48 -9.28 -5.12
CA SER A 52 1.86 -9.60 -5.50
C SER A 52 2.31 -11.01 -5.13
N GLY A 53 1.53 -11.74 -4.32
CA GLY A 53 1.81 -13.12 -3.95
C GLY A 53 1.49 -14.11 -5.06
N LEU A 54 2.28 -15.18 -5.15
CA LEU A 54 1.92 -16.37 -5.91
C LEU A 54 1.47 -17.45 -4.92
N VAL A 55 0.23 -17.91 -5.04
CA VAL A 55 -0.28 -19.07 -4.32
C VAL A 55 -0.53 -20.16 -5.37
N THR A 56 0.34 -21.16 -5.40
CA THR A 56 0.13 -22.35 -6.22
C THR A 56 -0.54 -23.41 -5.35
N SER A 57 -1.77 -23.80 -5.72
CA SER A 57 -2.46 -24.93 -5.10
C SER A 57 -2.40 -26.12 -6.04
N THR A 58 -1.71 -27.18 -5.63
CA THR A 58 -1.65 -28.45 -6.34
C THR A 58 -2.50 -29.46 -5.59
N GLU A 59 -3.64 -29.85 -6.16
CA GLU A 59 -4.46 -30.93 -5.62
C GLU A 59 -4.04 -32.25 -6.27
N ASN A 60 -3.47 -33.15 -5.47
CA ASN A 60 -3.21 -34.53 -5.87
C ASN A 60 -4.40 -35.38 -5.41
N ASN A 61 -5.33 -35.70 -6.32
CA ASN A 61 -6.35 -36.70 -6.03
C ASN A 61 -5.73 -38.09 -6.22
N VAL A 62 -5.53 -38.83 -5.14
CA VAL A 62 -5.07 -40.22 -5.20
C VAL A 62 -6.30 -41.12 -5.19
N GLU A 63 -6.59 -41.76 -6.32
CA GLU A 63 -7.35 -43.00 -6.33
C GLU A 63 -6.65 -44.06 -7.18
N THR A 64 -6.56 -45.25 -6.61
CA THR A 64 -5.73 -46.38 -7.04
C THR A 64 -6.22 -47.12 -8.27
N LEU A 65 -5.24 -47.81 -8.87
CA LEU A 65 -5.25 -49.07 -9.62
C LEU A 65 -5.51 -49.10 -11.13
N ASN A 66 -6.00 -48.09 -11.86
CA ASN A 66 -6.04 -48.17 -13.35
C ASN A 66 -6.26 -46.86 -14.15
N GLY A 67 -5.83 -45.69 -13.67
CA GLY A 67 -5.99 -44.42 -14.42
C GLY A 67 -4.80 -43.49 -14.31
N VAL A 68 -4.32 -42.97 -15.45
CA VAL A 68 -3.39 -41.82 -15.47
C VAL A 68 -4.22 -40.58 -15.16
N THR A 69 -3.99 -39.96 -14.00
CA THR A 69 -4.67 -38.72 -13.59
C THR A 69 -3.77 -37.51 -13.77
N GLU A 70 -4.30 -36.46 -14.39
CA GLU A 70 -3.62 -35.17 -14.51
C GLU A 70 -3.76 -34.36 -13.23
N ALA A 71 -2.62 -33.93 -12.65
CA ALA A 71 -2.62 -32.98 -11.55
C ALA A 71 -3.16 -31.63 -12.03
N LYS A 72 -4.22 -31.12 -11.40
CA LYS A 72 -4.74 -29.77 -11.66
C LYS A 72 -4.07 -28.78 -10.72
N SER A 73 -3.17 -27.97 -11.28
CA SER A 73 -2.55 -26.85 -10.57
C SER A 73 -3.34 -25.56 -10.84
N GLN A 74 -3.76 -24.86 -9.78
CA GLN A 74 -4.34 -23.52 -9.87
C GLN A 74 -3.39 -22.51 -9.23
N THR A 75 -2.97 -21.51 -9.99
CA THR A 75 -2.23 -20.36 -9.46
C THR A 75 -3.19 -19.22 -9.15
N LYS A 76 -3.37 -18.89 -7.88
CA LYS A 76 -4.09 -17.69 -7.42
C LYS A 76 -3.07 -16.67 -6.91
N ARG A 77 -3.38 -15.37 -7.03
CA ARG A 77 -2.52 -14.30 -6.50
C ARG A 77 -3.18 -13.64 -5.29
N ASP A 78 -2.60 -13.79 -4.11
CA ASP A 78 -3.07 -13.12 -2.90
C ASP A 78 -2.17 -11.92 -2.58
N PHE A 79 -2.66 -11.01 -1.74
CA PHE A 79 -1.82 -9.95 -1.19
C PHE A 79 -0.82 -10.56 -0.22
N VAL A 80 0.40 -10.03 -0.10
CA VAL A 80 1.42 -10.56 0.85
C VAL A 80 1.82 -9.54 1.90
N THR A 81 1.40 -8.30 1.74
CA THR A 81 1.65 -7.21 2.69
C THR A 81 0.42 -6.86 3.53
N ILE A 82 -0.76 -7.34 3.11
CA ILE A 82 -2.07 -7.04 3.70
C ILE A 82 -2.69 -8.32 4.30
N THR A 83 -3.01 -8.29 5.59
CA THR A 83 -3.65 -9.40 6.32
C THR A 83 -5.02 -9.01 6.85
N MET A 84 -5.92 -9.99 6.98
CA MET A 84 -7.30 -9.79 7.43
C MET A 84 -7.42 -9.74 8.95
N GLY A 85 -7.65 -8.57 9.52
CA GLY A 85 -7.86 -8.37 10.96
C GLY A 85 -6.89 -7.35 11.56
N LYS A 86 -6.71 -7.41 12.89
CA LYS A 86 -5.88 -6.48 13.66
C LYS A 86 -4.61 -7.20 14.11
N PRO A 87 -3.43 -6.57 14.01
CA PRO A 87 -2.22 -7.20 14.51
C PRO A 87 -2.27 -7.17 16.03
N LEU A 88 -2.12 -8.34 16.67
CA LEU A 88 -2.09 -8.43 18.14
C LEU A 88 -0.73 -7.95 18.65
N GLY A 89 -0.58 -6.63 18.76
CA GLY A 89 0.66 -5.99 19.22
C GLY A 89 1.73 -5.94 18.13
N ASN A 90 2.67 -6.88 18.12
CA ASN A 90 3.79 -6.88 17.17
C ASN A 90 3.33 -7.39 15.79
N PRO A 91 3.59 -6.70 14.67
CA PRO A 91 3.23 -7.18 13.33
C PRO A 91 3.88 -8.51 12.94
N LYS A 92 4.91 -8.99 13.67
CA LYS A 92 5.46 -10.34 13.52
C LYS A 92 4.65 -11.46 14.18
N PHE A 93 3.73 -11.12 15.10
CA PHE A 93 2.88 -12.07 15.82
C PHE A 93 1.41 -11.94 15.40
N ILE A 94 1.19 -11.87 14.08
CA ILE A 94 -0.14 -12.08 13.49
C ILE A 94 -0.44 -13.57 13.65
N LYS A 95 -1.34 -13.94 14.57
CA LYS A 95 -1.90 -15.30 14.62
C LYS A 95 -2.66 -15.53 13.31
N SER A 96 -2.00 -16.10 12.31
CA SER A 96 -2.64 -16.74 11.14
C SER A 96 -3.91 -16.01 10.65
N GLU A 97 -3.82 -14.71 10.45
CA GLU A 97 -4.87 -13.99 9.74
C GLU A 97 -4.58 -14.21 8.26
N ALA A 98 -5.53 -14.80 7.54
CA ALA A 98 -5.39 -15.04 6.12
C ALA A 98 -5.01 -13.73 5.42
N PHE A 99 -4.14 -13.82 4.42
CA PHE A 99 -3.88 -12.68 3.56
C PHE A 99 -5.15 -12.20 2.87
N ALA A 100 -5.21 -10.90 2.59
CA ALA A 100 -6.28 -10.36 1.76
C ALA A 100 -6.28 -11.06 0.40
N LYS A 101 -7.49 -11.29 -0.14
CA LYS A 101 -7.70 -12.11 -1.33
C LYS A 101 -7.69 -11.29 -2.60
N ALA A 102 -7.32 -11.92 -3.72
CA ALA A 102 -7.22 -11.31 -5.05
C ALA A 102 -8.45 -10.47 -5.46
N ASN A 103 -9.65 -10.92 -5.07
CA ASN A 103 -10.93 -10.28 -5.39
C ASN A 103 -11.13 -8.92 -4.71
N MET A 104 -10.26 -8.54 -3.78
CA MET A 104 -10.28 -7.23 -3.12
C MET A 104 -9.48 -6.17 -3.89
N GLN A 105 -8.85 -6.54 -5.02
CA GLN A 105 -8.22 -5.57 -5.91
C GLN A 105 -9.22 -4.51 -6.39
N GLY A 106 -8.84 -3.25 -6.31
CA GLY A 106 -9.65 -2.09 -6.69
C GLY A 106 -10.52 -1.54 -5.56
N GLU A 107 -10.63 -2.24 -4.43
CA GLU A 107 -11.45 -1.79 -3.31
C GLU A 107 -10.88 -0.51 -2.67
N LYS A 108 -11.77 0.39 -2.29
CA LYS A 108 -11.44 1.61 -1.55
C LYS A 108 -11.46 1.30 -0.05
N VAL A 109 -10.40 1.70 0.64
CA VAL A 109 -10.21 1.45 2.07
C VAL A 109 -9.80 2.74 2.78
N ILE A 110 -10.15 2.88 4.06
CA ILE A 110 -9.84 4.08 4.85
C ILE A 110 -8.75 3.79 5.88
N ILE A 111 -7.81 4.71 6.03
CA ILE A 111 -6.81 4.71 7.10
C ILE A 111 -7.51 4.94 8.44
N SER A 112 -7.69 3.87 9.22
CA SER A 112 -8.30 3.92 10.55
C SER A 112 -7.28 4.20 11.64
N GLU A 113 -6.07 3.66 11.52
CA GLU A 113 -4.99 3.87 12.48
C GLU A 113 -3.62 3.68 11.83
N MET A 114 -2.61 4.44 12.27
CA MET A 114 -1.22 4.30 11.84
C MET A 114 -0.30 4.09 13.05
N ARG A 115 0.60 3.12 12.95
CA ARG A 115 1.54 2.76 14.01
C ARG A 115 2.91 2.41 13.46
N LEU A 116 3.95 2.75 14.22
CA LEU A 116 5.33 2.39 13.90
C LEU A 116 5.77 1.17 14.70
N TYR A 117 6.45 0.26 14.01
CA TYR A 117 7.08 -0.92 14.59
C TYR A 117 8.46 -1.12 14.00
N HIS A 118 9.41 -1.52 14.83
CA HIS A 118 10.71 -1.96 14.33
C HIS A 118 10.56 -3.23 13.49
N LYS A 119 11.33 -3.32 12.41
CA LYS A 119 11.42 -4.50 11.52
C LYS A 119 12.15 -5.67 12.21
N GLY A 120 11.72 -6.06 13.41
CA GLY A 120 12.25 -7.16 14.22
C GLY A 120 12.76 -6.73 15.58
N SER A 121 13.94 -6.15 15.64
CA SER A 121 14.56 -5.69 16.89
C SER A 121 14.69 -4.18 16.90
N LYS A 122 14.89 -3.60 18.08
CA LYS A 122 15.01 -2.13 18.27
C LYS A 122 16.15 -1.48 17.45
N LYS A 123 17.13 -2.28 17.02
CA LYS A 123 18.26 -1.85 16.17
C LYS A 123 17.96 -1.86 14.67
N LYS A 124 16.72 -2.16 14.28
CA LYS A 124 16.28 -2.18 12.89
C LYS A 124 15.35 -0.99 12.61
N PRO A 125 15.29 -0.53 11.35
CA PRO A 125 14.39 0.53 10.92
C PRO A 125 12.93 0.30 11.33
N LEU A 126 12.17 1.39 11.40
CA LEU A 126 10.73 1.34 11.61
C LEU A 126 10.01 1.02 10.30
N ALA A 127 8.93 0.27 10.40
CA ALA A 127 7.92 0.07 9.38
C ALA A 127 6.63 0.74 9.86
N LEU A 128 5.94 1.40 8.93
CA LEU A 128 4.60 1.90 9.14
C LEU A 128 3.61 0.75 8.92
N THR A 129 2.92 0.38 9.99
CA THR A 129 1.77 -0.52 9.97
C THR A 129 0.50 0.32 9.95
N ILE A 130 -0.40 0.03 9.01
CA ILE A 130 -1.66 0.76 8.86
C ILE A 130 -2.82 -0.20 9.08
N LEU A 131 -3.77 0.23 9.91
CA LEU A 131 -5.05 -0.43 10.05
C LEU A 131 -6.05 0.19 9.08
N LEU A 132 -6.60 -0.63 8.20
CA LEU A 132 -7.57 -0.27 7.19
C LEU A 132 -8.98 -0.64 7.63
N GLY A 133 -9.93 0.28 7.44
CA GLY A 133 -11.36 0.04 7.61
C GLY A 133 -12.10 0.17 6.28
N GLU A 134 -13.32 -0.34 6.20
CA GLU A 134 -14.20 -0.05 5.07
C GLU A 134 -14.74 1.39 5.15
N PRO A 135 -14.89 2.09 4.01
CA PRO A 135 -15.46 3.44 3.98
C PRO A 135 -16.84 3.55 4.64
N ASN A 136 -17.65 2.50 4.51
CA ASN A 136 -19.01 2.43 5.05
C ASN A 136 -19.05 1.90 6.51
N GLY A 137 -17.89 1.70 7.15
CA GLY A 137 -17.79 1.18 8.51
C GLY A 137 -18.16 -0.30 8.69
N ARG A 138 -18.40 -1.01 7.58
CA ARG A 138 -18.68 -2.45 7.54
C ARG A 138 -17.40 -3.27 7.79
N ALA A 139 -17.57 -4.59 7.86
CA ALA A 139 -16.49 -5.54 8.04
C ALA A 139 -16.11 -6.22 6.72
N PHE A 140 -14.81 -6.43 6.51
CA PHE A 140 -14.26 -7.29 5.47
C PHE A 140 -14.52 -8.76 5.82
N GLY A 141 -15.74 -9.24 5.54
CA GLY A 141 -16.19 -10.56 5.93
C GLY A 141 -16.28 -10.68 7.46
N LEU A 142 -15.50 -11.59 8.05
CA LEU A 142 -15.46 -11.81 9.50
C LEU A 142 -14.61 -10.78 10.25
N HIS A 143 -13.79 -10.00 9.55
CA HIS A 143 -12.84 -9.07 10.16
C HIS A 143 -13.24 -7.62 9.91
N LYS A 144 -13.37 -6.81 10.98
CA LYS A 144 -13.72 -5.38 10.83
C LYS A 144 -12.62 -4.56 10.13
N TYR A 145 -11.37 -5.00 10.21
CA TYR A 145 -10.22 -4.26 9.71
C TYR A 145 -9.32 -5.18 8.90
N MET A 146 -8.47 -4.58 8.07
CA MET A 146 -7.28 -5.22 7.53
C MET A 146 -6.04 -4.50 8.03
N THR A 147 -4.89 -5.17 7.94
CA THR A 147 -3.61 -4.61 8.36
C THR A 147 -2.63 -4.63 7.22
N ILE A 148 -2.11 -3.46 6.88
CA ILE A 148 -0.88 -3.34 6.09
C ILE A 148 0.30 -3.46 7.06
N SER A 149 1.13 -4.47 6.88
CA SER A 149 2.28 -4.73 7.77
C SER A 149 3.43 -3.74 7.57
N ASP A 150 3.71 -3.37 6.32
CA ASP A 150 4.73 -2.40 5.92
C ASP A 150 4.23 -1.59 4.71
N TYR A 151 3.85 -0.33 4.94
CA TYR A 151 3.27 0.53 3.91
C TYR A 151 4.21 0.74 2.72
N GLU A 152 5.49 1.04 2.97
CA GLU A 152 6.46 1.32 1.90
C GLU A 152 6.63 0.11 0.98
N LYS A 153 6.68 -1.09 1.56
CA LYS A 153 6.71 -2.33 0.79
C LYS A 153 5.43 -2.55 0.00
N SER A 154 4.27 -2.20 0.56
CA SER A 154 2.96 -2.36 -0.09
C SER A 154 2.82 -1.44 -1.30
N VAL A 155 3.34 -0.22 -1.22
CA VAL A 155 3.41 0.71 -2.36
C VAL A 155 4.39 0.19 -3.40
N LEU A 156 5.58 -0.23 -2.99
CA LEU A 156 6.62 -0.74 -3.91
C LEU A 156 6.16 -1.97 -4.70
N THR A 157 5.42 -2.87 -4.06
CA THR A 157 4.84 -4.06 -4.70
C THR A 157 3.59 -3.76 -5.53
N GLY A 158 3.05 -2.55 -5.41
CA GLY A 158 1.81 -2.14 -6.08
C GLY A 158 0.55 -2.74 -5.45
N GLU A 159 0.63 -3.29 -4.24
CA GLU A 159 -0.51 -3.81 -3.46
C GLU A 159 -1.37 -2.69 -2.86
N ILE A 160 -0.79 -1.51 -2.65
CA ILE A 160 -1.50 -0.31 -2.19
C ILE A 160 -1.17 0.86 -3.11
N LYS A 161 -2.20 1.66 -3.38
CA LYS A 161 -2.09 2.94 -4.09
C LYS A 161 -2.77 4.03 -3.29
N SER A 162 -2.09 5.15 -3.09
CA SER A 162 -2.74 6.35 -2.55
C SER A 162 -3.38 7.15 -3.68
N LEU A 163 -4.54 7.74 -3.41
CA LEU A 163 -5.22 8.62 -4.36
C LEU A 163 -4.52 9.99 -4.48
N ASN A 164 -3.74 10.36 -3.46
CA ASN A 164 -3.12 11.67 -3.32
C ASN A 164 -1.60 11.63 -3.57
N THR A 165 -1.09 10.58 -4.21
CA THR A 165 0.34 10.48 -4.54
C THR A 165 0.74 11.64 -5.46
N PRO A 166 1.78 12.43 -5.10
CA PRO A 166 2.31 13.45 -5.99
C PRO A 166 2.73 12.83 -7.32
N LEU A 167 2.39 13.50 -8.42
CA LEU A 167 2.84 13.07 -9.75
C LEU A 167 4.37 13.01 -9.79
N THR A 168 4.90 11.86 -10.19
CA THR A 168 6.33 11.74 -10.46
C THR A 168 6.69 12.56 -11.70
N ARG A 169 7.98 12.92 -11.83
CA ARG A 169 8.49 13.61 -13.02
C ARG A 169 8.17 12.84 -14.31
N GLU A 170 8.32 11.52 -14.29
CA GLU A 170 8.09 10.66 -15.45
C GLU A 170 6.62 10.61 -15.83
N GLU A 171 5.72 10.45 -14.85
CA GLU A 171 4.27 10.50 -15.09
C GLU A 171 3.82 11.87 -15.58
N ALA A 172 4.39 12.95 -15.03
CA ALA A 172 4.10 14.31 -15.49
C ALA A 172 4.54 14.51 -16.95
N ILE A 173 5.70 13.98 -17.35
CA ILE A 173 6.16 13.99 -18.74
C ILE A 173 5.24 13.14 -19.63
N ALA A 174 4.85 11.94 -19.18
CA ALA A 174 3.96 11.06 -19.92
C ALA A 174 2.59 11.71 -20.17
N LYS A 175 1.96 12.28 -19.14
CA LYS A 175 0.69 13.03 -19.26
C LYS A 175 0.81 14.25 -20.17
N LEU A 176 1.97 14.92 -20.15
CA LEU A 176 2.21 16.06 -21.04
C LEU A 176 2.34 15.63 -22.51
N LYS A 177 3.02 14.50 -22.77
CA LYS A 177 3.12 13.89 -24.12
C LYS A 177 1.75 13.46 -24.62
N GLU A 178 1.01 12.70 -23.82
CA GLU A 178 -0.36 12.28 -24.15
C GLU A 178 -1.27 13.48 -24.42
N SER A 179 -1.18 14.53 -23.60
CA SER A 179 -1.96 15.75 -23.84
C SER A 179 -1.55 16.47 -25.12
N LYS A 180 -0.29 16.36 -25.54
CA LYS A 180 0.16 16.89 -26.83
C LYS A 180 -0.42 16.08 -27.98
N ASP A 181 -0.40 14.76 -27.89
CA ASP A 181 -0.99 13.88 -28.89
C ASP A 181 -2.50 14.14 -29.03
N LEU A 182 -3.22 14.35 -27.92
CA LEU A 182 -4.64 14.73 -27.93
C LEU A 182 -4.91 16.09 -28.59
N LEU A 183 -3.99 17.04 -28.45
CA LEU A 183 -4.09 18.33 -29.12
C LEU A 183 -3.89 18.15 -30.63
N ASP A 184 -2.89 17.37 -31.03
CA ASP A 184 -2.56 17.09 -32.43
C ASP A 184 -3.69 16.30 -33.12
N LEU A 185 -4.39 15.44 -32.37
CA LEU A 185 -5.61 14.75 -32.82
C LEU A 185 -6.88 15.61 -32.82
N GLY A 186 -6.79 16.87 -32.37
CA GLY A 186 -7.94 17.79 -32.29
C GLY A 186 -8.98 17.42 -31.24
N VAL A 187 -8.63 16.56 -30.26
CA VAL A 187 -9.51 16.15 -29.17
C VAL A 187 -9.60 17.22 -28.08
N ILE A 188 -8.51 17.97 -27.86
CA ILE A 188 -8.46 19.09 -26.93
C ILE A 188 -8.03 20.38 -27.63
N THR A 189 -8.34 21.51 -27.02
CA THR A 189 -7.95 22.84 -27.51
C THR A 189 -6.53 23.23 -27.08
N LYS A 190 -5.93 24.21 -27.77
CA LYS A 190 -4.61 24.78 -27.40
C LYS A 190 -4.61 25.37 -25.99
N GLU A 191 -5.76 25.91 -25.54
CA GLU A 191 -5.91 26.47 -24.21
C GLU A 191 -5.88 25.40 -23.12
N GLU A 192 -6.58 24.28 -23.33
CA GLU A 192 -6.57 23.14 -22.41
C GLU A 192 -5.18 22.52 -22.31
N TYR A 193 -4.49 22.36 -23.44
CA TYR A 193 -3.10 21.91 -23.43
C TYR A 193 -2.19 22.88 -22.66
N SER A 194 -2.35 24.19 -22.85
CA SER A 194 -1.55 25.20 -22.16
C SER A 194 -1.76 25.19 -20.65
N LYS A 195 -3.02 25.04 -20.19
CA LYS A 195 -3.33 24.87 -18.76
C LYS A 195 -2.65 23.61 -18.19
N ARG A 196 -2.77 22.46 -18.87
CA ARG A 196 -2.10 21.22 -18.45
C ARG A 196 -0.58 21.38 -18.38
N LYS A 197 0.01 22.03 -19.39
CA LYS A 197 1.45 22.33 -19.43
C LYS A 197 1.88 23.21 -18.24
N GLN A 198 1.12 24.26 -17.91
CA GLN A 198 1.42 25.13 -16.77
C GLN A 198 1.40 24.37 -15.43
N HIS A 199 0.47 23.43 -15.23
CA HIS A 199 0.41 22.62 -14.01
C HIS A 199 1.52 21.55 -13.94
N LEU A 200 1.89 20.94 -15.07
CA LEU A 200 2.87 19.85 -15.10
C LEU A 200 4.33 20.35 -15.14
N THR A 201 4.59 21.53 -15.72
CA THR A 201 5.95 22.06 -15.87
C THR A 201 6.71 22.21 -14.55
N PRO A 202 6.12 22.76 -13.46
CA PRO A 202 6.79 22.84 -12.16
C PRO A 202 7.22 21.48 -11.61
N ILE A 203 6.42 20.43 -11.85
CA ILE A 203 6.70 19.06 -11.40
C ILE A 203 7.86 18.48 -12.21
N ILE A 204 7.90 18.76 -13.51
CA ILE A 204 8.95 18.26 -14.43
C ILE A 204 10.32 18.91 -14.14
N LEU A 205 10.32 20.17 -13.72
CA LEU A 205 11.51 20.97 -13.48
C LEU A 205 12.10 20.78 -12.08
N LYS A 206 11.32 20.28 -11.11
CA LYS A 206 11.82 19.96 -9.77
C LYS A 206 12.79 18.77 -9.89
N LYS A 207 14.08 19.01 -9.63
CA LYS A 207 15.15 17.99 -9.60
C LYS A 207 15.29 17.39 -8.22
#